data_AF-X1PD88-F1
#
_entry.id   AF-X1PD88-F1
#
_cell.length_a   1.000
_cell.length_b   1.000
_cell.length_c   1.000
_cell.angle_alpha   90.00
_cell.angle_beta   90.00
_cell.angle_gamma   90.00
#
_symmetry.space_group_name_H-M   'P 1'
#
loop_
_entity.id
_entity.type
_entity.pdbx_description
1 polymer ?
#
loop_
_entity_poly.entity_id
_entity_poly.type
_entity_poly.pdbx_seq_one_letter_code
_entity_poly.pdbx_strand_id
1 'polypeptide(L)' 'MVVYSYYVLDIVHKGHLHYMRTAKTIAGKDGLSIVGILTDEAVIEKKPRPAMSFEERLDLTAAIRYNDVVVIQETY' A
#
# COMPACT_ATOMS: atom_id res chain seq x y z
N MET A 1 5.70 7.63 15.86
CA MET A 1 4.54 8.23 15.18
C MET A 1 3.92 7.17 14.27
N VAL A 2 2.61 7.23 14.03
CA VAL A 2 1.95 6.35 13.05
C VAL A 2 1.75 7.14 11.76
N VAL A 3 2.17 6.57 10.64
CA VAL A 3 1.91 7.07 9.29
C VAL A 3 1.05 6.04 8.58
N TYR A 4 -0.08 6.49 8.05
CA TYR A 4 -0.96 5.68 7.21
C TYR A 4 -0.83 6.16 5.77
N SER A 5 -0.55 5.23 4.86
CA SER A 5 -0.65 5.46 3.41
C SER A 5 -1.46 4.33 2.79
N TYR A 6 -2.02 4.57 1.60
CA TYR A 6 -2.77 3.53 0.90
C TYR A 6 -2.52 3.57 -0.59
N TYR A 7 -2.67 2.42 -1.22
CA TYR A 7 -2.37 2.21 -2.63
C TYR A 7 -3.36 1.25 -3.26
N VAL A 8 -3.50 1.36 -4.58
CA VAL A 8 -3.94 0.22 -5.39
C VAL A 8 -2.82 -0.83 -5.41
N LEU A 9 -1.57 -0.36 -5.61
CA LEU A 9 -0.35 -1.16 -5.80
C LEU A 9 -0.44 -2.14 -6.99
N ASP A 10 -1.12 -1.74 -8.04
CA ASP A 10 -1.11 -2.46 -9.31
C ASP A 10 0.17 -2.15 -10.09
N ILE A 11 0.83 -3.17 -10.65
CA ILE A 11 2.09 -3.11 -11.39
C ILE A 11 3.15 -2.24 -10.70
N VAL A 12 3.92 -2.83 -9.79
CA VAL A 12 4.82 -2.07 -8.92
C VAL A 12 5.97 -1.42 -9.68
N HIS A 13 6.15 -0.12 -9.43
CA HIS A 13 7.24 0.68 -9.97
C HIS A 13 7.93 1.49 -8.87
N LYS A 14 9.06 2.14 -9.24
CA LYS A 14 9.90 2.93 -8.32
C LYS A 14 9.15 4.01 -7.53
N GLY A 15 8.05 4.53 -8.07
CA GLY A 15 7.22 5.54 -7.41
C GLY A 15 6.60 5.03 -6.12
N HIS A 16 5.99 3.84 -6.16
CA HIS A 16 5.42 3.20 -4.98
C HIS A 16 6.48 3.01 -3.88
N LEU A 17 7.63 2.44 -4.24
CA LEU A 17 8.73 2.20 -3.31
C LEU A 17 9.29 3.49 -2.71
N HIS A 18 9.36 4.56 -3.51
CA HIS A 18 9.79 5.87 -3.04
C HIS A 18 8.83 6.41 -1.97
N TYR A 19 7.52 6.38 -2.22
CA TYR A 19 6.54 6.89 -1.27
C TYR A 19 6.43 6.04 0.00
N MET A 20 6.49 4.71 -0.10
CA MET A 20 6.51 3.82 1.07
C MET A 20 7.75 4.05 1.93
N ARG A 21 8.93 4.19 1.30
CA ARG A 21 10.15 4.55 2.03
C ARG A 21 10.03 5.90 2.72
N THR A 22 9.47 6.90 2.03
CA THR A 22 9.25 8.23 2.60
C THR A 22 8.28 8.16 3.79
N ALA A 23 7.19 7.41 3.68
CA ALA A 23 6.26 7.17 4.80
C ALA A 23 6.98 6.55 6.01
N LYS A 24 7.83 5.54 5.81
CA LYS A 24 8.64 4.95 6.89
C LYS A 24 9.63 5.93 7.49
N THR A 25 10.29 6.75 6.68
CA THR A 25 11.18 7.83 7.17
C THR A 25 10.44 8.84 8.02
N ILE A 26 9.24 9.25 7.59
CA ILE A 26 8.38 10.17 8.33
C ILE A 26 7.97 9.54 9.67
N ALA A 27 7.51 8.28 9.66
CA ALA A 27 7.13 7.57 10.89
C ALA A 27 8.27 7.55 11.92
N GLY A 28 9.51 7.47 11.44
CA GLY A 28 10.73 7.43 12.26
C GLY A 28 11.12 6.01 12.63
N LYS A 29 12.27 5.87 13.31
CA LYS A 29 12.86 4.57 13.68
C LYS A 29 11.89 3.69 14.49
N ASP A 30 11.22 4.30 15.45
CA ASP A 30 10.27 3.63 16.36
C ASP A 30 8.81 3.91 15.97
N GLY A 31 8.58 4.44 14.77
CA GLY A 31 7.25 4.68 14.22
C GLY A 31 6.75 3.53 13.36
N LEU A 32 5.43 3.53 13.15
CA LEU A 32 4.72 2.54 12.36
C LEU A 32 4.29 3.14 11.02
N SER A 33 4.64 2.46 9.93
CA SER A 33 4.13 2.68 8.59
C SER A 33 3.09 1.61 8.30
N ILE A 34 1.81 2.00 8.40
CA ILE A 34 0.66 1.15 8.09
C ILE A 34 0.24 1.43 6.64
N VAL A 35 0.10 0.37 5.85
CA VAL A 35 -0.26 0.47 4.44
C VAL A 35 -1.59 -0.21 4.15
N GLY A 36 -2.56 0.55 3.67
CA GLY A 36 -3.82 0.05 3.15
C GLY A 36 -3.72 -0.35 1.68
N ILE A 37 -4.23 -1.53 1.32
CA ILE A 37 -4.38 -1.96 -0.08
C ILE A 37 -5.85 -2.01 -0.43
N LEU A 38 -6.21 -1.23 -1.45
CA LEU A 38 -7.58 -1.13 -1.94
C LEU A 38 -8.05 -2.47 -2.51
N THR A 39 -9.26 -2.91 -2.13
CA THR A 39 -9.94 -4.05 -2.76
C THR A 39 -10.26 -3.73 -4.22
N ASP A 40 -10.50 -4.76 -5.03
CA ASP A 40 -10.90 -4.55 -6.43
C ASP A 40 -12.19 -3.73 -6.52
N GLU A 41 -13.14 -4.00 -5.61
CA GLU A 41 -14.43 -3.30 -5.49
C GLU A 41 -14.23 -1.82 -5.22
N ALA A 42 -13.34 -1.48 -4.27
CA ALA A 42 -13.02 -0.09 -3.97
C ALA A 42 -12.43 0.61 -5.19
N VAL A 43 -11.49 -0.05 -5.90
CA VAL A 43 -10.79 0.55 -7.04
C VAL A 43 -11.73 0.86 -8.20
N ILE A 44 -12.64 -0.07 -8.52
CA ILE A 44 -13.55 0.08 -9.67
C ILE A 44 -14.54 1.23 -9.55
N GLU A 45 -14.72 1.80 -8.35
CA GLU A 45 -15.52 3.01 -8.16
C GLU A 45 -14.91 4.24 -8.86
N LYS A 46 -13.57 4.29 -9.03
CA LYS A 46 -12.87 5.47 -9.57
C LYS A 46 -11.87 5.17 -10.68
N LYS A 47 -11.42 3.92 -10.83
CA LYS A 47 -10.39 3.51 -11.79
C LYS A 47 -10.77 2.16 -12.42
N PRO A 48 -10.18 1.79 -13.57
CA PRO A 48 -10.34 0.44 -14.09
C PRO A 48 -9.85 -0.62 -13.10
N ARG A 49 -10.36 -1.85 -13.24
CA ARG A 49 -9.91 -3.00 -12.45
C ARG A 49 -8.39 -3.17 -12.57
N PRO A 50 -7.67 -3.44 -11.46
CA PRO A 50 -6.25 -3.75 -11.48
C PRO A 50 -5.89 -4.92 -12.39
N ALA A 51 -4.68 -4.92 -12.95
CA ALA A 51 -4.15 -6.04 -13.71
C ALA A 51 -3.71 -7.20 -12.80
N MET A 52 -3.12 -6.88 -11.65
CA MET A 52 -2.77 -7.84 -10.61
C MET A 52 -3.97 -8.15 -9.71
N SER A 53 -4.10 -9.40 -9.28
CA SER A 53 -5.10 -9.81 -8.31
C SER A 53 -4.91 -9.10 -6.97
N PHE A 54 -5.98 -8.99 -6.19
CA PHE A 54 -5.91 -8.39 -4.86
C PHE A 54 -4.91 -9.11 -3.94
N GLU A 55 -4.84 -10.43 -4.01
CA GLU A 55 -3.92 -11.27 -3.25
C GLU A 55 -2.46 -10.98 -3.61
N GLU A 56 -2.13 -10.93 -4.91
CA GLU A 56 -0.78 -10.57 -5.36
C GLU A 56 -0.36 -9.17 -4.88
N ARG A 57 -1.30 -8.22 -4.86
CA ARG A 57 -1.04 -6.85 -4.39
C ARG A 57 -0.80 -6.84 -2.88
N LEU A 58 -1.54 -7.63 -2.09
CA LEU A 58 -1.31 -7.78 -0.65
C LEU A 58 0.05 -8.41 -0.35
N ASP A 59 0.34 -9.55 -0.97
CA ASP A 59 1.59 -10.30 -0.76
C ASP A 59 2.82 -9.45 -1.09
N LEU A 60 2.76 -8.72 -2.22
CA LEU A 60 3.83 -7.84 -2.62
C LEU A 60 3.99 -6.66 -1.65
N THR A 61 2.89 -6.08 -1.15
CA THR A 61 2.95 -5.01 -0.15
C THR A 61 3.61 -5.48 1.14
N ALA A 62 3.29 -6.69 1.60
CA ALA A 62 3.84 -7.28 2.81
C ALA A 62 5.34 -7.61 2.66
N ALA A 63 5.78 -7.98 1.46
CA ALA A 63 7.20 -8.22 1.17
C ALA A 63 8.05 -6.93 1.11
N ILE A 64 7.43 -5.76 0.98
CA ILE A 64 8.16 -4.48 0.92
C ILE A 64 8.62 -4.07 2.33
N ARG A 65 9.93 -4.10 2.53
CA ARG A 65 10.64 -3.81 3.81
C ARG A 65 10.32 -2.49 4.51
N TYR A 66 9.61 -1.56 3.87
CA TYR A 66 9.27 -0.24 4.43
C TYR A 66 7.93 -0.25 5.17
N ASN A 67 7.13 -1.29 4.97
CA ASN A 67 5.79 -1.41 5.53
C ASN A 67 5.87 -2.28 6.79
N ASP A 68 5.34 -1.78 7.90
CA ASP A 68 5.32 -2.53 9.16
C ASP A 68 4.04 -3.37 9.28
N VAL A 69 2.92 -2.81 8.81
CA VAL A 69 1.60 -3.46 8.84
C VAL A 69 0.90 -3.22 7.51
N VAL A 70 0.31 -4.28 6.94
CA VAL A 70 -0.52 -4.19 5.75
C VAL A 70 -1.96 -4.50 6.15
N VAL A 71 -2.90 -3.68 5.69
CA VAL A 71 -4.33 -3.84 5.96
C VAL A 71 -5.13 -3.81 4.66
N ILE A 72 -6.27 -4.49 4.68
CA ILE A 72 -7.27 -4.40 3.63
C ILE A 72 -7.96 -3.04 3.74
N GLN A 73 -8.17 -2.38 2.60
CA GLN A 73 -8.89 -1.11 2.53
C GLN A 73 -10.06 -1.21 1.56
N GLU A 74 -11.27 -1.07 2.09
CA GLU A 74 -12.51 -1.24 1.32
C GLU A 74 -13.01 0.07 0.69
N THR A 75 -12.43 1.22 1.06
CA THR A 75 -12.88 2.54 0.59
C THR A 75 -11.71 3.46 0.22
N TYR A 76 -11.94 4.40 -0.70
CA TYR A 76 -10.97 5.41 -1.12
C TYR A 76 -10.66 6.51 -0.11
#